data_AF-A0A6G2PXF5-F1
#
_entry.id   AF-A0A6G2PXF5-F1
#
_cell.length_a   1.000
_cell.length_b   1.000
_cell.length_c   1.000
_cell.angle_alpha   90.00
_cell.angle_beta   90.00
_cell.angle_gamma   90.00
#
_symmetry.space_group_name_H-M   'P 1'
#
loop_
_entity.id
_entity.type
_entity.pdbx_description
1 polymer ?
#
loop_
_entity_poly.entity_id
_entity_poly.type
_entity_poly.pdbx_seq_one_letter_code
_entity_poly.pdbx_strand_id
1 'polypeptide(L)'
;YQGIENATGTGKTLYSGTVGLNTTQSGSTYQLTDSTRGGHKTYNLARRTSGTGTLVASSSDVFGTGTASSSSSDQTAAADAAYGAQETWDFYKNTFGRNGIKNNGVGAYSRVHYGSSYVNAFWDDSCFCMTYGDG
;
A
#
# COMPACT_ATOMS: atom_id res chain seq x y z
N TYR A 1 5.76 -22.97 -13.38
CA TYR A 1 4.81 -21.86 -13.54
C TYR A 1 4.26 -21.56 -12.16
N GLN A 2 4.73 -20.52 -11.48
CA GLN A 2 4.02 -20.00 -10.29
C GLN A 2 3.07 -18.93 -10.81
N GLY A 3 1.78 -19.26 -10.84
CA GLY A 3 0.74 -18.30 -11.21
C GLY A 3 0.74 -17.15 -10.21
N ILE A 4 0.56 -15.93 -10.70
CA ILE A 4 0.17 -14.81 -9.86
C ILE A 4 -1.25 -15.14 -9.37
N GLU A 5 -1.38 -15.55 -8.12
CA GLU A 5 -2.67 -15.80 -7.50
C GLU A 5 -3.09 -14.54 -6.74
N ASN A 6 -4.19 -13.94 -7.21
CA ASN A 6 -4.81 -12.82 -6.52
C ASN A 6 -5.52 -13.36 -5.28
N ALA A 7 -5.22 -12.78 -4.13
CA ALA A 7 -5.84 -13.10 -2.86
C ALA A 7 -6.57 -11.87 -2.31
N THR A 8 -7.54 -12.13 -1.43
CA THR A 8 -8.25 -11.08 -0.68
C THR A 8 -7.78 -11.14 0.77
N GLY A 9 -6.79 -10.31 1.08
CA GLY A 9 -6.24 -10.14 2.42
C GLY A 9 -7.09 -9.25 3.30
N THR A 10 -6.74 -9.20 4.59
CA THR A 10 -7.38 -8.35 5.60
C THR A 10 -6.43 -7.25 6.05
N GLY A 11 -6.85 -5.99 5.91
CA GLY A 11 -6.15 -4.84 6.47
C GLY A 11 -6.78 -4.39 7.78
N LYS A 12 -6.03 -4.41 8.88
CA LYS A 12 -6.40 -3.75 10.13
C LYS A 12 -5.77 -2.36 10.13
N THR A 13 -6.53 -1.40 9.64
CA THR A 13 -6.11 -0.01 9.40
C THR A 13 -6.29 0.83 10.65
N LEU A 14 -5.59 1.95 10.75
CA LEU A 14 -5.74 2.90 11.85
C LEU A 14 -7.04 3.69 11.73
N TYR A 15 -7.43 4.08 10.51
CA TYR A 15 -8.51 5.05 10.28
C TYR A 15 -9.79 4.46 9.69
N SER A 16 -9.71 3.31 9.03
CA SER A 16 -10.84 2.70 8.31
C SER A 16 -11.33 1.39 8.95
N GLY A 17 -10.82 1.03 10.13
CA GLY A 17 -11.11 -0.24 10.79
C GLY A 17 -10.54 -1.44 10.03
N THR A 18 -11.30 -2.53 9.99
CA THR A 18 -10.92 -3.75 9.27
C THR A 18 -11.51 -3.72 7.86
N VAL A 19 -10.64 -3.78 6.84
CA VAL A 19 -11.01 -3.67 5.43
C VAL A 19 -10.47 -4.84 4.62
N GLY A 20 -11.07 -5.10 3.46
CA GLY A 20 -10.50 -6.01 2.46
C GLY A 20 -9.35 -5.35 1.70
N LEU A 21 -8.28 -6.10 1.46
CA LEU A 21 -7.16 -5.68 0.63
C LEU A 21 -6.97 -6.68 -0.52
N ASN A 22 -6.64 -6.19 -1.71
CA ASN A 22 -6.16 -7.07 -2.77
C ASN A 22 -4.66 -7.32 -2.58
N THR A 23 -4.30 -8.59 -2.55
CA THR A 23 -2.93 -9.05 -2.37
C THR A 23 -2.55 -10.03 -3.46
N THR A 24 -1.24 -10.25 -3.60
CA THR A 24 -0.70 -11.24 -4.53
C THR A 24 0.07 -12.28 -3.73
N GLN A 25 -0.29 -13.54 -3.87
CA GLN A 25 0.46 -14.62 -3.24
C GLN A 25 1.78 -14.87 -3.98
N SER A 26 2.87 -15.01 -3.21
CA SER A 26 4.20 -15.34 -3.68
C SER A 26 4.82 -16.37 -2.73
N GLY A 27 4.90 -17.62 -3.17
CA GLY A 27 5.30 -18.75 -2.31
C GLY A 27 4.36 -18.90 -1.12
N SER A 28 4.92 -18.86 0.10
CA SER A 28 4.19 -18.94 1.37
C SER A 28 3.85 -17.57 1.96
N THR A 29 3.93 -16.50 1.18
CA THR A 29 3.67 -15.13 1.64
C THR A 29 2.70 -14.42 0.72
N TYR A 30 2.03 -13.41 1.24
CA TYR A 30 1.10 -12.53 0.55
C TYR A 30 1.70 -11.13 0.53
N GLN A 31 1.84 -10.55 -0.66
CA GLN A 31 2.41 -9.23 -0.87
C GLN A 31 1.30 -8.20 -1.03
N LEU A 32 1.46 -7.00 -0.48
CA LEU A 32 0.59 -5.85 -0.75
C LEU A 32 0.82 -5.32 -2.18
N THR A 33 0.37 -6.12 -3.13
CA THR A 33 0.31 -5.83 -4.56
C THR A 33 -1.13 -6.04 -5.02
N ASP A 34 -1.80 -4.94 -5.40
CA ASP A 34 -3.14 -4.95 -5.96
C ASP A 34 -3.08 -5.00 -7.48
N SER A 35 -3.16 -6.21 -8.03
CA SER A 35 -3.20 -6.46 -9.48
C SER A 35 -4.52 -6.03 -10.14
N THR A 36 -5.58 -5.79 -9.37
CA THR A 36 -6.90 -5.39 -9.87
C THR A 36 -7.00 -3.89 -10.14
N ARG A 37 -6.09 -3.10 -9.56
CA ARG A 37 -6.03 -1.63 -9.67
C ARG A 37 -4.69 -1.13 -10.19
N GLY A 38 -4.30 -1.64 -11.36
CA GLY A 38 -3.10 -1.20 -12.06
C GLY A 38 -1.78 -1.63 -11.43
N GLY A 39 -1.81 -2.62 -10.53
CA GLY A 39 -0.60 -3.16 -9.91
C GLY A 39 -0.04 -2.27 -8.80
N HIS A 40 -0.88 -1.55 -8.06
CA HIS A 40 -0.44 -0.73 -6.91
C HIS A 40 0.34 -1.59 -5.92
N LYS A 41 1.43 -1.04 -5.39
CA LYS A 41 2.31 -1.69 -4.43
C LYS A 41 2.52 -0.82 -3.20
N THR A 42 2.61 -1.44 -2.03
CA THR A 42 2.95 -0.73 -0.79
C THR A 42 4.29 -1.20 -0.24
N TYR A 43 5.20 -0.26 -0.05
CA TYR A 43 6.57 -0.49 0.41
C TYR A 43 6.80 0.11 1.79
N ASN A 44 7.68 -0.52 2.55
CA ASN A 44 8.19 -0.06 3.83
C ASN A 44 9.60 0.50 3.65
N LEU A 45 9.80 1.77 3.98
CA LEU A 45 11.12 2.40 3.95
C LEU A 45 11.97 2.13 5.19
N ALA A 46 11.38 1.60 6.27
CA ALA A 46 12.06 1.29 7.52
C ALA A 46 12.89 2.48 8.05
N ARG A 47 12.26 3.66 8.08
CA ARG A 47 12.85 4.96 8.49
C ARG A 47 13.92 5.53 7.57
N ARG A 48 14.14 4.94 6.39
CA ARG A 48 14.97 5.54 5.34
C ARG A 48 14.24 6.72 4.71
N THR A 49 15.01 7.62 4.10
CA THR A 49 14.51 8.81 3.41
C THR A 49 14.71 8.76 1.89
N SER A 50 15.13 7.62 1.35
CA SER A 50 15.39 7.42 -0.07
C SER A 50 15.20 5.96 -0.50
N GLY A 51 15.06 5.77 -1.81
CA GLY A 51 14.79 4.48 -2.43
C GLY A 51 13.30 4.11 -2.44
N THR A 52 13.01 2.92 -2.95
CA THR A 52 11.63 2.38 -3.00
C THR A 52 11.22 1.75 -1.67
N GLY A 53 12.16 1.07 -0.99
CA GLY A 53 11.88 0.31 0.23
C GLY A 53 11.65 -1.18 -0.05
N THR A 54 11.19 -1.89 0.97
CA THR A 54 10.89 -3.33 0.90
C THR A 54 9.40 -3.53 0.71
N LEU A 55 8.99 -4.35 -0.26
CA LEU A 55 7.58 -4.66 -0.49
C LEU A 55 6.98 -5.30 0.76
N VAL A 56 5.86 -4.76 1.24
CA VAL A 56 5.20 -5.28 2.44
C VAL A 56 4.59 -6.64 2.14
N ALA A 57 4.87 -7.62 2.99
CA ALA A 57 4.37 -8.97 2.88
C ALA A 57 3.97 -9.55 4.25
N SER A 58 3.02 -10.49 4.25
CA SER A 58 2.52 -11.20 5.41
C SER A 58 2.46 -12.70 5.13
N SER A 59 2.65 -13.55 6.14
CA SER A 59 2.48 -15.01 5.99
C SER A 59 1.03 -15.46 6.17
N SER A 60 0.15 -14.60 6.71
CA SER A 60 -1.24 -14.93 7.04
C SER A 60 -2.27 -14.15 6.22
N ASP A 61 -1.82 -13.34 5.27
CA ASP A 61 -2.65 -12.40 4.49
C ASP A 61 -3.43 -11.38 5.36
N VAL A 62 -2.94 -11.16 6.60
CA VAL A 62 -3.43 -10.12 7.51
C VAL A 62 -2.33 -9.08 7.67
N PHE A 63 -2.69 -7.80 7.52
CA PHE A 63 -1.78 -6.66 7.59
C PHE A 63 -2.23 -5.69 8.67
N GLY A 64 -1.30 -5.37 9.57
CA GLY A 64 -1.51 -4.39 10.63
C GLY A 64 -2.24 -4.94 11.86
N THR A 65 -2.35 -4.08 12.85
CA THR A 65 -3.00 -4.37 14.13
C THR A 65 -4.22 -3.49 14.38
N GLY A 66 -4.41 -2.43 13.58
CA GLY A 66 -5.46 -1.43 13.75
C GLY A 66 -5.16 -0.44 14.89
N THR A 67 -3.93 -0.43 15.39
CA THR A 67 -3.48 0.46 16.46
C THR A 67 -2.25 1.22 16.01
N ALA A 68 -2.12 2.48 16.44
CA ALA A 68 -0.93 3.27 16.16
C ALA A 68 0.32 2.60 16.76
N SER A 69 1.42 2.61 16.00
CA SER A 69 2.68 1.99 16.40
C SER A 69 3.86 2.87 16.00
N SER A 70 4.85 2.99 16.89
CA SER A 70 6.12 3.65 16.58
C SER A 70 7.11 2.72 15.85
N SER A 71 6.78 1.44 15.70
CA SER A 71 7.62 0.47 15.00
C SER A 71 7.41 0.57 13.50
N SER A 72 8.49 0.75 12.74
CA SER A 72 8.46 0.66 11.29
C SER A 72 8.29 -0.78 10.76
N SER A 73 8.15 -1.77 11.64
CA SER A 73 7.79 -3.15 11.25
C SER A 73 6.28 -3.43 11.38
N ASP A 74 5.54 -2.55 12.06
CA ASP A 74 4.08 -2.66 12.09
C ASP A 74 3.51 -2.35 10.69
N GLN A 75 2.41 -3.00 10.35
CA GLN A 75 1.84 -2.93 9.00
C GLN A 75 0.53 -2.12 8.95
N THR A 76 0.13 -1.48 10.04
CA THR A 76 -1.11 -0.68 10.11
C THR A 76 -1.05 0.48 9.12
N ALA A 77 0.05 1.25 9.10
CA ALA A 77 0.23 2.32 8.13
C ALA A 77 0.27 1.81 6.67
N ALA A 78 0.86 0.63 6.44
CA ALA A 78 0.85 0.00 5.13
C ALA A 78 -0.56 -0.43 4.70
N ALA A 79 -1.38 -0.93 5.63
CA ALA A 79 -2.77 -1.28 5.36
C ALA A 79 -3.60 -0.04 5.02
N ASP A 80 -3.44 1.07 5.76
CA ASP A 80 -4.07 2.36 5.41
C ASP A 80 -3.65 2.84 4.01
N ALA A 81 -2.35 2.82 3.71
CA ALA A 81 -1.84 3.29 2.42
C ALA A 81 -2.32 2.43 1.24
N ALA A 82 -2.42 1.11 1.43
CA ALA A 82 -2.96 0.21 0.41
C ALA A 82 -4.47 0.40 0.23
N TYR A 83 -5.22 0.57 1.31
CA TYR A 83 -6.66 0.79 1.24
C TYR A 83 -7.00 2.16 0.63
N GLY A 84 -6.33 3.22 1.05
CA GLY A 84 -6.51 4.56 0.47
C GLY A 84 -6.21 4.60 -1.02
N ALA A 85 -5.23 3.82 -1.50
CA ALA A 85 -4.96 3.68 -2.93
C ALA A 85 -6.08 2.95 -3.69
N GLN A 86 -6.71 1.93 -3.09
CA GLN A 86 -7.86 1.24 -3.66
C GLN A 86 -9.05 2.20 -3.82
N GLU A 87 -9.41 2.89 -2.75
CA GLU A 87 -10.52 3.85 -2.74
C GLU A 87 -10.27 4.99 -3.72
N THR A 88 -9.04 5.51 -3.79
CA THR A 88 -8.68 6.57 -4.74
C THR A 88 -8.82 6.10 -6.19
N TRP A 89 -8.34 4.90 -6.52
CA TRP A 89 -8.47 4.35 -7.86
C TRP A 89 -9.93 4.15 -8.25
N ASP A 90 -10.73 3.57 -7.36
CA ASP A 90 -12.16 3.31 -7.59
C ASP A 90 -12.94 4.62 -7.72
N PHE A 91 -12.62 5.63 -6.92
CA PHE A 91 -13.15 6.97 -7.06
C PHE A 91 -12.89 7.56 -8.46
N TYR A 92 -11.64 7.53 -8.93
CA TYR A 92 -11.29 8.07 -10.25
C TYR A 92 -11.97 7.31 -11.39
N LYS A 93 -12.03 5.98 -11.28
CA LYS A 93 -12.67 5.13 -12.28
C LYS A 93 -14.18 5.35 -12.35
N ASN A 94 -14.85 5.36 -11.21
CA ASN A 94 -16.31 5.44 -11.15
C ASN A 94 -16.81 6.86 -11.44
N THR A 95 -16.07 7.88 -11.01
CA THR A 95 -16.50 9.29 -11.15
C THR A 95 -16.16 9.86 -12.52
N PHE A 96 -14.97 9.52 -13.05
CA PHE A 96 -14.43 10.17 -14.25
C PHE A 96 -14.14 9.19 -15.39
N GLY A 97 -14.42 7.90 -15.23
CA GLY A 97 -14.02 6.88 -16.19
C GLY A 97 -12.50 6.72 -16.31
N ARG A 98 -11.72 7.24 -15.35
CA ARG A 98 -10.26 7.32 -15.43
C ARG A 98 -9.62 6.04 -14.91
N ASN A 99 -8.82 5.37 -15.72
CA ASN A 99 -8.11 4.14 -15.34
C ASN A 99 -6.78 4.48 -14.63
N GLY A 100 -6.87 4.83 -13.34
CA GLY A 100 -5.74 5.25 -12.50
C GLY A 100 -5.36 6.72 -12.62
N ILE A 101 -4.40 7.17 -11.80
CA ILE A 101 -4.02 8.59 -11.68
C ILE A 101 -3.55 9.17 -13.01
N LYS A 102 -2.94 8.40 -13.92
CA LYS A 102 -2.52 8.86 -15.26
C LYS A 102 -3.48 8.49 -16.40
N ASN A 103 -4.61 7.86 -16.10
CA ASN A 103 -5.54 7.29 -17.08
C ASN A 103 -4.90 6.27 -18.05
N ASN A 104 -3.82 5.61 -17.65
CA ASN A 104 -3.06 4.68 -18.47
C ASN A 104 -3.11 3.24 -17.94
N GLY A 105 -3.94 2.97 -16.94
CA GLY A 105 -4.07 1.66 -16.31
C GLY A 105 -2.91 1.27 -15.40
N VAL A 106 -1.98 2.18 -15.10
CA VAL A 106 -0.85 1.92 -14.21
C VAL A 106 -1.08 2.59 -12.86
N GLY A 107 -1.00 1.80 -11.79
CA GLY A 107 -1.08 2.27 -10.41
C GLY A 107 0.18 3.02 -10.00
N ALA A 108 0.03 4.03 -9.15
CA ALA A 108 1.14 4.54 -8.35
C ALA A 108 1.57 3.48 -7.33
N TYR A 109 2.67 3.72 -6.62
CA TYR A 109 2.99 2.94 -5.43
C TYR A 109 3.03 3.84 -4.19
N SER A 110 2.88 3.22 -3.02
CA SER A 110 2.93 3.88 -1.72
C SER A 110 4.18 3.47 -0.96
N ARG A 111 4.77 4.41 -0.22
CA ARG A 111 5.89 4.17 0.71
C ARG A 111 5.50 4.64 2.11
N VAL A 112 5.59 3.77 3.10
CA VAL A 112 5.33 4.10 4.51
C VAL A 112 6.63 4.07 5.32
N HIS A 113 6.56 4.59 6.55
CA HIS A 113 7.70 4.68 7.47
C HIS A 113 8.86 5.50 6.88
N TYR A 114 8.54 6.61 6.21
CA TYR A 114 9.55 7.56 5.73
C TYR A 114 10.14 8.36 6.89
N GLY A 115 11.46 8.35 7.01
CA GLY A 115 12.17 9.07 8.07
C GLY A 115 11.78 8.61 9.48
N SER A 116 12.04 9.46 10.47
CA SER A 116 11.73 9.19 11.88
C SER A 116 10.87 10.31 12.44
N SER A 117 9.63 10.00 12.85
CA SER A 117 8.66 11.01 13.33
C SER A 117 8.51 12.18 12.35
N TYR A 118 8.42 11.83 11.06
CA TYR A 118 8.30 12.82 10.00
C TYR A 118 6.84 13.23 9.83
N VAL A 119 6.52 14.45 10.26
CA VAL A 119 5.16 15.02 10.30
C VAL A 119 4.71 15.51 8.92
N ASN A 120 4.73 14.63 7.90
CA ASN A 120 4.24 14.97 6.57
C ASN A 120 3.97 13.73 5.69
N ALA A 121 3.25 13.96 4.60
CA ALA A 121 3.12 13.07 3.47
C ALA A 121 3.29 13.85 2.16
N PHE A 122 3.81 13.20 1.10
CA PHE A 122 4.05 13.87 -0.17
C PHE A 122 3.99 12.94 -1.38
N TRP A 123 3.68 13.56 -2.52
CA TRP A 123 3.74 12.96 -3.85
C TRP A 123 5.07 13.31 -4.53
N ASP A 124 5.62 12.37 -5.30
CA ASP A 124 6.79 12.59 -6.12
C ASP A 124 6.55 12.04 -7.54
N ASP A 125 6.54 12.94 -8.53
CA ASP A 125 6.31 12.61 -9.94
C ASP A 125 7.45 11.77 -10.55
N SER A 126 8.67 11.89 -10.03
CA SER A 126 9.84 11.17 -10.55
C SER A 126 9.72 9.67 -10.35
N CYS A 127 9.18 9.25 -9.20
CA CYS A 127 8.85 7.87 -8.89
C CYS A 127 7.40 7.49 -9.21
N PHE A 128 6.53 8.48 -9.43
CA PHE A 128 5.07 8.31 -9.49
C PHE A 128 4.53 7.61 -8.24
N CYS A 129 4.87 8.15 -7.07
CA CYS A 129 4.61 7.50 -5.79
C CYS A 129 4.20 8.46 -4.67
N MET A 130 3.38 7.94 -3.74
CA MET A 130 3.01 8.64 -2.51
C MET A 130 3.86 8.15 -1.35
N THR A 131 4.25 9.04 -0.44
CA THR A 131 5.16 8.75 0.67
C THR A 131 4.61 9.31 1.97
N TYR A 132 4.62 8.50 3.02
CA TYR A 132 4.01 8.81 4.31
C TYR A 132 5.05 8.62 5.43
N GLY A 133 5.21 9.64 6.28
CA GLY A 133 5.86 9.51 7.58
C GLY A 133 4.89 8.95 8.65
N ASP A 134 5.41 8.69 9.85
CA ASP A 134 4.70 7.95 10.91
C ASP A 134 4.06 8.82 12.00
N GLY A 135 4.20 10.14 11.95
CA GLY A 135 3.72 11.03 12.99
C GLY A 135 4.21 12.43 12.80
#